data_AF-A0A1H4G8D1-F1
#
_entry.id   AF-A0A1H4G8D1-F1
#
_cell.length_a   1.000
_cell.length_b   1.000
_cell.length_c   1.000
_cell.angle_alpha   90.00
_cell.angle_beta   90.00
_cell.angle_gamma   90.00
#
_symmetry.space_group_name_H-M   'P 1'
#
loop_
_entity.id
_entity.type
_entity.pdbx_description
1 polymer ?
#
loop_
_entity_poly.entity_id
_entity_poly.type
_entity_poly.pdbx_seq_one_letter_code
_entity_poly.pdbx_strand_id
1 'polypeptide(L)'
;MTYQPVIPSAGVAGWRFLQRTETAQRAAFAESAIVKREIAYFESKIGAADTPEKLVADPTLLKVALGAFGMGDEAYKKALLRKVLDEGTETDGAMALRFSDQRFREFAGAFGYGDAKGAQVTDAAFVKDIVARYKVRSFEEAVGAVDNTMRLVMNFERSVSDVAGSASRDRTKWARILGDVPLRRVIEGALALPTQFAQLDLDVQIETLESKFARVFGGDVSKLTEADTRDAVIRRYLAIEQTKQGPSAFTPGAAALTLLQGGGFGPGASTGLFLSRL
;
A
#
# COMPACT_ATOMS: atom_id res chain seq x y z
N MET A 1 7.16 6.63 23.42
CA MET A 1 7.94 6.15 22.26
C MET A 1 6.96 5.61 21.24
N THR A 2 7.18 5.88 19.96
CA THR A 2 6.39 5.28 18.87
C THR A 2 6.79 3.81 18.75
N TYR A 3 5.81 2.91 18.64
CA TYR A 3 6.09 1.50 18.38
C TYR A 3 6.68 1.35 16.99
N GLN A 4 7.79 0.63 16.87
CA GLN A 4 8.43 0.31 15.60
C GLN A 4 8.28 -1.19 15.31
N PRO A 5 7.65 -1.58 14.19
CA PRO A 5 7.63 -2.98 13.76
C PRO A 5 9.05 -3.53 13.52
N VAL A 6 9.22 -4.82 13.78
CA VAL A 6 10.49 -5.53 13.63
C VAL A 6 10.48 -6.32 12.33
N ILE A 7 11.42 -5.98 11.44
CA ILE A 7 11.63 -6.63 10.15
C ILE A 7 13.15 -6.84 10.01
N PRO A 8 13.68 -8.04 10.33
CA PRO A 8 15.13 -8.24 10.50
C PRO A 8 15.90 -8.23 9.18
N SER A 9 15.21 -8.38 8.05
CA SER A 9 15.82 -8.42 6.71
C SER A 9 14.79 -7.99 5.67
N ALA A 10 15.23 -7.43 4.55
CA ALA A 10 14.36 -7.16 3.40
C ALA A 10 13.96 -8.45 2.63
N GLY A 11 12.99 -8.32 1.72
CA GLY A 11 12.55 -9.35 0.79
C GLY A 11 11.97 -10.63 1.42
N VAL A 12 12.12 -11.79 0.76
CA VAL A 12 11.34 -13.00 1.09
C VAL A 12 11.55 -13.48 2.54
N ALA A 13 12.78 -13.40 3.06
CA ALA A 13 13.07 -13.79 4.44
C ALA A 13 12.39 -12.85 5.45
N GLY A 14 12.43 -11.53 5.17
CA GLY A 14 11.72 -10.52 5.94
C GLY A 14 10.22 -10.74 5.97
N TRP A 15 9.64 -11.00 4.80
CA TRP A 15 8.22 -11.27 4.66
C TRP A 15 7.77 -12.49 5.47
N ARG A 16 8.50 -13.61 5.39
CA ARG A 16 8.20 -14.80 6.20
C ARG A 16 8.35 -14.57 7.70
N PHE A 17 9.29 -13.73 8.11
CA PHE A 17 9.39 -13.32 9.51
C PHE A 17 8.18 -12.49 9.92
N LEU A 18 7.80 -11.51 9.10
CA LEU A 18 6.64 -10.67 9.35
C LEU A 18 5.37 -11.50 9.43
N GLN A 19 5.08 -12.37 8.45
CA GLN A 19 3.91 -13.26 8.46
C GLN A 19 3.78 -14.07 9.77
N ARG A 20 4.89 -14.61 10.28
CA ARG A 20 4.89 -15.41 11.53
C ARG A 20 4.70 -14.57 12.79
N THR A 21 5.09 -13.30 12.75
CA THR A 21 5.08 -12.41 13.93
C THR A 21 4.01 -11.34 13.87
N GLU A 22 3.32 -11.18 12.75
CA GLU A 22 2.40 -10.09 12.44
C GLU A 22 1.33 -9.95 13.52
N THR A 23 0.69 -11.04 13.92
CA THR A 23 -0.35 -11.03 14.96
C THR A 23 0.17 -10.44 16.27
N ALA A 24 1.36 -10.87 16.72
CA ALA A 24 1.97 -10.37 17.95
C ALA A 24 2.41 -8.90 17.81
N GLN A 25 2.98 -8.53 16.66
CA GLN A 25 3.39 -7.15 16.40
C GLN A 25 2.19 -6.20 16.31
N ARG A 26 1.10 -6.61 15.68
CA ARG A 26 -0.16 -5.84 15.63
C ARG A 26 -0.76 -5.66 17.00
N ALA A 27 -0.78 -6.70 17.83
CA ALA A 27 -1.26 -6.61 19.21
C ALA A 27 -0.42 -5.61 20.02
N ALA A 28 0.91 -5.71 19.95
CA ALA A 28 1.80 -4.79 20.65
C ALA A 28 1.68 -3.33 20.13
N PHE A 29 1.51 -3.14 18.82
CA PHE A 29 1.27 -1.83 18.22
C PHE A 29 -0.06 -1.21 18.68
N ALA A 30 -1.15 -2.00 18.66
CA ALA A 30 -2.46 -1.55 19.14
C ALA A 30 -2.44 -1.19 20.63
N GLU A 31 -1.55 -1.80 21.40
CA GLU A 31 -1.36 -1.51 22.82
C GLU A 31 -0.50 -0.26 23.08
N SER A 32 0.11 0.33 22.04
CA SER A 32 0.94 1.52 22.18
C SER A 32 0.13 2.72 22.69
N ALA A 33 0.74 3.52 23.57
CA ALA A 33 0.07 4.65 24.22
C ALA A 33 -0.51 5.67 23.22
N ILE A 34 0.16 5.88 22.08
CA ILE A 34 -0.28 6.81 21.04
C ILE A 34 -1.57 6.29 20.38
N VAL A 35 -1.56 5.05 19.91
CA VAL A 35 -2.71 4.43 19.22
C VAL A 35 -3.90 4.32 20.15
N LYS A 36 -3.70 3.87 21.40
CA LYS A 36 -4.76 3.84 22.42
C LYS A 36 -5.39 5.20 22.66
N ARG A 37 -4.57 6.24 22.81
CA ARG A 37 -5.06 7.60 23.07
C ARG A 37 -5.85 8.15 21.88
N GLU A 38 -5.37 7.94 20.66
CA GLU A 38 -6.04 8.41 19.44
C GLU A 38 -7.39 7.72 19.25
N ILE A 39 -7.45 6.40 19.50
CA ILE A 39 -8.70 5.63 19.42
C ILE A 39 -9.67 6.04 20.52
N ALA A 40 -9.23 6.14 21.78
CA ALA A 40 -10.10 6.56 22.87
C ALA A 40 -10.63 7.99 22.66
N TYR A 41 -9.80 8.89 22.12
CA TYR A 41 -10.23 10.23 21.74
C TYR A 41 -11.28 10.18 20.63
N PHE A 42 -11.02 9.39 19.56
CA PHE A 42 -11.96 9.23 18.46
C PHE A 42 -13.31 8.70 18.95
N GLU A 43 -13.34 7.57 19.67
CA GLU A 43 -14.55 6.95 20.19
C GLU A 43 -15.36 7.89 21.10
N SER A 44 -14.69 8.73 21.90
CA SER A 44 -15.36 9.65 22.83
C SER A 44 -15.81 10.98 22.21
N LYS A 45 -15.25 11.38 21.07
CA LYS A 45 -15.47 12.72 20.48
C LYS A 45 -16.14 12.70 19.12
N ILE A 46 -16.04 11.61 18.36
CA ILE A 46 -16.50 11.56 16.97
C ILE A 46 -18.01 11.83 16.83
N GLY A 47 -18.82 11.37 17.78
CA GLY A 47 -20.27 11.60 17.76
C GLY A 47 -20.68 13.08 17.82
N ALA A 48 -19.79 13.98 18.25
CA ALA A 48 -20.04 15.43 18.24
C ALA A 48 -19.64 16.11 16.91
N ALA A 49 -18.92 15.41 16.03
CA ALA A 49 -18.52 15.88 14.70
C ALA A 49 -19.61 15.55 13.66
N ASP A 50 -20.81 16.06 13.89
CA ASP A 50 -22.01 15.87 13.05
C ASP A 50 -21.95 16.63 11.70
N THR A 51 -20.96 17.50 11.49
CA THR A 51 -20.71 18.16 10.20
C THR A 51 -19.28 17.95 9.70
N PRO A 52 -19.04 18.06 8.37
CA PRO A 52 -17.70 17.99 7.79
C PRO A 52 -16.73 19.01 8.38
N GLU A 53 -17.20 20.21 8.72
CA GLU A 53 -16.37 21.24 9.35
C GLU A 53 -15.82 20.77 10.69
N LYS A 54 -16.67 20.19 11.53
CA LYS A 54 -16.27 19.74 12.86
C LYS A 54 -15.26 18.59 12.77
N LEU A 55 -15.45 17.66 11.82
CA LEU A 55 -14.50 16.57 11.59
C LEU A 55 -13.14 17.10 11.14
N VAL A 56 -13.10 18.01 10.16
CA VAL A 56 -11.85 18.53 9.58
C VAL A 56 -11.15 19.54 10.49
N ALA A 57 -11.89 20.22 11.37
CA ALA A 57 -11.36 21.14 12.36
C ALA A 57 -10.54 20.42 13.45
N ASP A 58 -10.96 19.21 13.87
CA ASP A 58 -10.26 18.43 14.88
C ASP A 58 -9.14 17.57 14.26
N PRO A 59 -7.85 17.85 14.53
CA PRO A 59 -6.75 17.12 13.92
C PRO A 59 -6.69 15.65 14.32
N THR A 60 -7.15 15.29 15.52
CA THR A 60 -7.09 13.91 16.01
C THR A 60 -8.20 13.08 15.39
N LEU A 61 -9.41 13.64 15.31
CA LEU A 61 -10.52 12.98 14.60
C LEU A 61 -10.18 12.79 13.12
N LEU A 62 -9.69 13.85 12.48
CA LEU A 62 -9.32 13.80 11.07
C LEU A 62 -8.19 12.78 10.82
N LYS A 63 -7.19 12.70 11.70
CA LYS A 63 -6.11 11.73 11.57
C LYS A 63 -6.61 10.29 11.62
N VAL A 64 -7.48 9.96 12.59
CA VAL A 64 -8.04 8.59 12.70
C VAL A 64 -8.94 8.29 11.50
N ALA A 65 -9.80 9.24 11.14
CA ALA A 65 -10.70 9.14 10.01
C ALA A 65 -9.93 8.89 8.70
N LEU A 66 -8.99 9.75 8.33
CA LEU A 66 -8.20 9.57 7.11
C LEU A 66 -7.29 8.35 7.17
N GLY A 67 -6.71 8.05 8.32
CA GLY A 67 -5.88 6.86 8.52
C GLY A 67 -6.65 5.57 8.24
N ALA A 68 -7.93 5.49 8.60
CA ALA A 68 -8.79 4.34 8.30
C ALA A 68 -8.96 4.08 6.79
N PHE A 69 -8.86 5.12 5.95
CA PHE A 69 -8.91 5.01 4.48
C PHE A 69 -7.51 5.06 3.84
N GLY A 70 -6.44 5.08 4.64
CA GLY A 70 -5.06 5.18 4.17
C GLY A 70 -4.75 6.51 3.48
N MET A 71 -5.43 7.59 3.87
CA MET A 71 -5.29 8.95 3.33
C MET A 71 -4.59 9.89 4.32
N GLY A 72 -3.74 9.37 5.21
CA GLY A 72 -3.10 10.17 6.26
C GLY A 72 -2.22 11.30 5.72
N ASP A 73 -1.66 11.13 4.53
CA ASP A 73 -0.89 12.12 3.77
C ASP A 73 -1.75 13.27 3.24
N GLU A 74 -3.07 13.10 3.16
CA GLU A 74 -4.02 14.09 2.68
C GLU A 74 -4.50 15.06 3.77
N ALA A 75 -4.09 14.86 5.03
CA ALA A 75 -4.58 15.61 6.19
C ALA A 75 -4.35 17.13 6.10
N TYR A 76 -3.39 17.58 5.29
CA TYR A 76 -3.13 19.00 5.06
C TYR A 76 -4.16 19.67 4.13
N LYS A 77 -4.87 18.90 3.29
CA LYS A 77 -5.84 19.40 2.31
C LYS A 77 -7.22 19.65 2.93
N LYS A 78 -7.28 20.33 4.08
CA LYS A 78 -8.51 20.51 4.88
C LYS A 78 -9.70 21.06 4.08
N ALA A 79 -9.49 22.12 3.29
CA ALA A 79 -10.56 22.72 2.49
C ALA A 79 -11.11 21.75 1.43
N LEU A 80 -10.23 20.94 0.84
CA LEU A 80 -10.60 19.91 -0.13
C LEU A 80 -11.43 18.81 0.53
N LEU A 81 -10.94 18.30 1.66
CA LEU A 81 -11.59 17.22 2.41
C LEU A 81 -12.98 17.64 2.89
N ARG A 82 -13.11 18.87 3.39
CA ARG A 82 -14.42 19.45 3.75
C ARG A 82 -15.35 19.43 2.54
N LYS A 83 -14.92 19.99 1.41
CA LYS A 83 -15.74 20.05 0.19
C LYS A 83 -16.16 18.66 -0.32
N VAL A 84 -15.25 17.68 -0.26
CA VAL A 84 -15.53 16.29 -0.64
C VAL A 84 -16.59 15.65 0.27
N LEU A 85 -16.54 15.92 1.58
CA LEU A 85 -17.52 15.41 2.54
C LEU A 85 -18.87 16.16 2.44
N ASP A 86 -18.84 17.47 2.17
CA ASP A 86 -20.02 18.32 2.00
C ASP A 86 -20.84 17.90 0.76
N GLU A 87 -20.18 17.67 -0.38
CA GLU A 87 -20.86 17.30 -1.63
C GLU A 87 -21.31 15.83 -1.68
N GLY A 88 -20.71 14.98 -0.84
CA GLY A 88 -21.01 13.56 -0.76
C GLY A 88 -20.63 12.78 -2.03
N THR A 89 -21.37 11.71 -2.28
CA THR A 89 -21.18 10.78 -3.40
C THR A 89 -22.42 10.59 -4.26
N GLU A 90 -23.58 11.08 -3.81
CA GLU A 90 -24.86 10.92 -4.50
C GLU A 90 -25.19 12.05 -5.49
N THR A 91 -24.55 13.22 -5.34
CA THR A 91 -24.79 14.36 -6.23
C THR A 91 -24.09 14.19 -7.58
N ASP A 92 -24.83 14.38 -8.68
CA ASP A 92 -24.26 14.38 -10.03
C ASP A 92 -23.14 15.42 -10.15
N GLY A 93 -21.94 14.96 -10.52
CA GLY A 93 -20.75 15.81 -10.62
C GLY A 93 -20.05 16.12 -9.31
N ALA A 94 -20.44 15.49 -8.19
CA ALA A 94 -19.78 15.63 -6.89
C ALA A 94 -18.26 15.46 -7.00
N MET A 95 -17.52 16.25 -6.24
CA MET A 95 -16.07 16.32 -6.29
C MET A 95 -15.42 14.96 -6.06
N ALA A 96 -15.99 14.14 -5.16
CA ALA A 96 -15.57 12.77 -4.92
C ALA A 96 -15.56 11.92 -6.21
N LEU A 97 -16.57 12.09 -7.07
CA LEU A 97 -16.71 11.34 -8.33
C LEU A 97 -15.69 11.73 -9.39
N ARG A 98 -15.09 12.92 -9.26
CA ARG A 98 -14.14 13.48 -10.24
C ARG A 98 -12.70 13.03 -10.01
N PHE A 99 -12.40 12.44 -8.86
CA PHE A 99 -11.05 11.94 -8.57
C PHE A 99 -10.82 10.57 -9.21
N SER A 100 -9.60 10.40 -9.74
CA SER A 100 -9.05 9.10 -10.12
C SER A 100 -8.84 8.21 -8.90
N ASP A 101 -8.45 8.80 -7.77
CA ASP A 101 -8.29 8.11 -6.50
C ASP A 101 -9.66 7.83 -5.85
N GLN A 102 -10.06 6.57 -5.87
CA GLN A 102 -11.33 6.09 -5.33
C GLN A 102 -11.45 6.28 -3.81
N ARG A 103 -10.34 6.42 -3.08
CA ARG A 103 -10.37 6.56 -1.62
C ARG A 103 -11.14 7.79 -1.16
N PHE A 104 -11.15 8.87 -1.95
CA PHE A 104 -11.98 10.05 -1.67
C PHE A 104 -13.48 9.75 -1.72
N ARG A 105 -13.92 8.93 -2.69
CA ARG A 105 -15.32 8.46 -2.75
C ARG A 105 -15.65 7.56 -1.57
N GLU A 106 -14.78 6.62 -1.24
CA GLU A 106 -15.00 5.71 -0.12
C GLU A 106 -15.06 6.45 1.21
N PHE A 107 -14.19 7.45 1.40
CA PHE A 107 -14.17 8.30 2.58
C PHE A 107 -15.45 9.14 2.70
N ALA A 108 -15.83 9.87 1.65
CA ALA A 108 -17.05 10.68 1.64
C ALA A 108 -18.29 9.82 1.86
N GLY A 109 -18.42 8.75 1.07
CA GLY A 109 -19.54 7.83 1.14
C GLY A 109 -19.63 7.12 2.48
N ALA A 110 -18.52 6.76 3.12
CA ALA A 110 -18.57 6.09 4.42
C ALA A 110 -19.10 7.03 5.53
N PHE A 111 -18.61 8.27 5.60
CA PHE A 111 -19.05 9.24 6.60
C PHE A 111 -20.45 9.80 6.34
N GLY A 112 -20.86 9.88 5.07
CA GLY A 112 -22.24 10.13 4.66
C GLY A 112 -22.77 11.54 4.90
N TYR A 113 -21.93 12.52 5.25
CA TYR A 113 -22.39 13.87 5.58
C TYR A 113 -23.22 14.54 4.46
N GLY A 114 -22.79 14.40 3.20
CA GLY A 114 -23.47 14.93 2.01
C GLY A 114 -24.41 13.95 1.31
N ASP A 115 -24.64 12.76 1.87
CA ASP A 115 -25.49 11.72 1.28
C ASP A 115 -26.84 11.65 2.02
N ALA A 116 -27.86 11.05 1.39
CA ALA A 116 -29.21 10.95 1.95
C ALA A 116 -29.28 10.23 3.30
N LYS A 117 -28.31 9.35 3.58
CA LYS A 117 -28.19 8.65 4.87
C LYS A 117 -27.69 9.52 6.03
N GLY A 118 -27.13 10.70 5.73
CA GLY A 118 -26.57 11.63 6.72
C GLY A 118 -25.33 11.11 7.46
N ALA A 119 -24.85 11.93 8.38
CA ALA A 119 -23.64 11.66 9.16
C ALA A 119 -23.72 10.35 9.94
N GLN A 120 -22.75 9.44 9.72
CA GLN A 120 -22.71 8.12 10.37
C GLN A 120 -22.00 8.13 11.74
N VAL A 121 -21.50 9.28 12.19
CA VAL A 121 -20.59 9.40 13.34
C VAL A 121 -21.19 9.01 14.70
N THR A 122 -22.50 8.89 14.80
CA THR A 122 -23.22 8.45 16.01
C THR A 122 -23.55 6.96 15.99
N ASP A 123 -23.36 6.27 14.87
CA ASP A 123 -23.53 4.82 14.76
C ASP A 123 -22.32 4.10 15.37
N ALA A 124 -22.58 3.32 16.43
CA ALA A 124 -21.56 2.53 17.10
C ALA A 124 -20.90 1.48 16.19
N ALA A 125 -21.64 0.90 15.23
CA ALA A 125 -21.09 -0.05 14.28
C ALA A 125 -20.11 0.63 13.31
N PHE A 126 -20.48 1.80 12.80
CA PHE A 126 -19.60 2.64 11.98
C PHE A 126 -18.32 3.04 12.74
N VAL A 127 -18.44 3.57 13.97
CA VAL A 127 -17.28 3.96 14.77
C VAL A 127 -16.32 2.79 15.00
N LYS A 128 -16.87 1.60 15.31
CA LYS A 128 -16.08 0.37 15.48
C LYS A 128 -15.35 -0.04 14.19
N ASP A 129 -16.00 0.07 13.04
CA ASP A 129 -15.39 -0.21 11.73
C ASP A 129 -14.23 0.74 11.44
N ILE A 130 -14.41 2.05 11.64
CA ILE A 130 -13.36 3.06 11.45
C ILE A 130 -12.16 2.78 12.37
N VAL A 131 -12.39 2.47 13.64
CA VAL A 131 -11.32 2.11 14.59
C VAL A 131 -10.58 0.84 14.15
N ALA A 132 -11.31 -0.19 13.69
CA ALA A 132 -10.70 -1.43 13.21
C ALA A 132 -9.80 -1.18 11.98
N ARG A 133 -10.31 -0.44 10.99
CA ARG A 133 -9.55 -0.05 9.80
C ARG A 133 -8.33 0.79 10.18
N TYR A 134 -8.50 1.76 11.07
CA TYR A 134 -7.41 2.61 11.54
C TYR A 134 -6.28 1.80 12.16
N LYS A 135 -6.57 0.84 13.05
CA LYS A 135 -5.55 -0.05 13.64
C LYS A 135 -4.77 -0.83 12.57
N VAL A 136 -5.46 -1.35 11.55
CA VAL A 136 -4.82 -2.12 10.48
C VAL A 136 -3.92 -1.23 9.63
N ARG A 137 -4.43 -0.09 9.19
CA ARG A 137 -3.74 0.84 8.28
C ARG A 137 -2.56 1.54 8.95
N SER A 138 -2.72 1.99 10.18
CA SER A 138 -1.64 2.62 10.95
C SER A 138 -0.51 1.64 11.26
N PHE A 139 -0.81 0.35 11.46
CA PHE A 139 0.24 -0.68 11.56
C PHE A 139 0.98 -0.87 10.23
N GLU A 140 0.27 -0.92 9.10
CA GLU A 140 0.90 -1.02 7.78
C GLU A 140 1.75 0.22 7.43
N GLU A 141 1.31 1.40 7.84
CA GLU A 141 2.10 2.63 7.74
C GLU A 141 3.37 2.55 8.58
N ALA A 142 3.28 2.06 9.82
CA ALA A 142 4.44 1.83 10.67
C ALA A 142 5.41 0.79 10.07
N VAL A 143 4.88 -0.27 9.44
CA VAL A 143 5.68 -1.23 8.68
C VAL A 143 6.35 -0.56 7.50
N GLY A 144 5.63 0.30 6.75
CA GLY A 144 6.19 1.03 5.60
C GLY A 144 7.27 2.03 5.95
N ALA A 145 7.24 2.58 7.17
CA ALA A 145 8.31 3.41 7.70
C ALA A 145 9.60 2.62 7.98
N VAL A 146 9.50 1.29 8.19
CA VAL A 146 10.66 0.38 8.26
C VAL A 146 11.07 -0.07 6.87
N ASP A 147 10.11 -0.63 6.12
CA ASP A 147 10.30 -1.21 4.79
C ASP A 147 9.03 -1.00 3.95
N ASN A 148 9.11 -0.07 2.99
CA ASN A 148 7.99 0.26 2.13
C ASN A 148 7.56 -0.93 1.23
N THR A 149 8.49 -1.81 0.85
CA THR A 149 8.18 -3.01 0.07
C THR A 149 7.30 -3.96 0.90
N MET A 150 7.55 -4.09 2.21
CA MET A 150 6.68 -4.88 3.09
C MET A 150 5.29 -4.27 3.21
N ARG A 151 5.17 -2.95 3.29
CA ARG A 151 3.85 -2.28 3.29
C ARG A 151 3.08 -2.54 1.99
N LEU A 152 3.73 -2.48 0.84
CA LEU A 152 3.09 -2.78 -0.45
C LEU A 152 2.56 -4.22 -0.49
N VAL A 153 3.37 -5.18 -0.02
CA VAL A 153 2.98 -6.59 0.05
C VAL A 153 1.82 -6.81 1.02
N MET A 154 1.85 -6.21 2.22
CA MET A 154 0.75 -6.32 3.18
C MET A 154 -0.55 -5.76 2.62
N ASN A 155 -0.46 -4.62 1.94
CA ASN A 155 -1.62 -4.01 1.31
C ASN A 155 -2.20 -4.95 0.23
N PHE A 156 -1.34 -5.49 -0.62
CA PHE A 156 -1.70 -6.46 -1.63
C PHE A 156 -2.38 -7.70 -1.06
N GLU A 157 -1.79 -8.33 -0.05
CA GLU A 157 -2.35 -9.54 0.56
C GLU A 157 -3.76 -9.30 1.12
N ARG A 158 -4.00 -8.11 1.67
CA ARG A 158 -5.31 -7.74 2.23
C ARG A 158 -6.35 -7.44 1.15
N SER A 159 -6.01 -6.66 0.12
CA SER A 159 -7.02 -6.10 -0.82
C SER A 159 -7.18 -6.87 -2.12
N VAL A 160 -6.18 -7.64 -2.55
CA VAL A 160 -6.23 -8.26 -3.89
C VAL A 160 -7.33 -9.32 -4.01
N SER A 161 -7.60 -10.06 -2.92
CA SER A 161 -8.62 -11.10 -2.93
C SER A 161 -10.03 -10.53 -3.12
N ASP A 162 -10.32 -9.37 -2.53
CA ASP A 162 -11.61 -8.70 -2.69
C ASP A 162 -11.83 -8.23 -4.13
N VAL A 163 -10.78 -7.69 -4.75
CA VAL A 163 -10.83 -7.25 -6.15
C VAL A 163 -10.98 -8.44 -7.09
N ALA A 164 -10.14 -9.47 -6.91
CA ALA A 164 -10.11 -10.68 -7.73
C ALA A 164 -11.37 -11.53 -7.60
N GLY A 165 -11.95 -11.60 -6.40
CA GLY A 165 -13.17 -12.35 -6.08
C GLY A 165 -14.46 -11.62 -6.41
N SER A 166 -14.40 -10.35 -6.82
CA SER A 166 -15.60 -9.59 -7.19
C SER A 166 -16.32 -10.19 -8.41
N ALA A 167 -17.65 -10.08 -8.46
CA ALA A 167 -18.49 -10.57 -9.56
C ALA A 167 -18.33 -9.78 -10.89
N SER A 168 -17.26 -9.00 -11.01
CA SER A 168 -16.95 -8.19 -12.21
C SER A 168 -16.25 -9.04 -13.27
N ARG A 169 -16.23 -8.56 -14.52
CA ARG A 169 -15.43 -9.18 -15.59
C ARG A 169 -13.95 -9.00 -15.30
N ASP A 170 -13.10 -9.89 -15.81
CA ASP A 170 -11.66 -9.87 -15.56
C ASP A 170 -11.00 -8.55 -15.97
N ARG A 171 -11.39 -7.99 -17.12
CA ARG A 171 -10.94 -6.66 -17.55
C ARG A 171 -11.20 -5.58 -16.48
N THR A 172 -12.36 -5.60 -15.84
CA THR A 172 -12.71 -4.64 -14.78
C THR A 172 -11.90 -4.89 -13.51
N LYS A 173 -11.63 -6.15 -13.17
CA LYS A 173 -10.75 -6.50 -12.04
C LYS A 173 -9.33 -5.98 -12.29
N TRP A 174 -8.78 -6.16 -13.49
CA TRP A 174 -7.48 -5.62 -13.87
C TRP A 174 -7.44 -4.10 -13.86
N ALA A 175 -8.48 -3.44 -14.38
CA ALA A 175 -8.58 -1.98 -14.30
C ALA A 175 -8.58 -1.48 -12.85
N ARG A 176 -9.28 -2.17 -11.93
CA ARG A 176 -9.24 -1.86 -10.49
C ARG A 176 -7.86 -2.07 -9.88
N ILE A 177 -7.19 -3.18 -10.22
CA ILE A 177 -5.80 -3.45 -9.79
C ILE A 177 -4.86 -2.33 -10.27
N LEU A 178 -4.99 -1.87 -11.52
CA LEU A 178 -4.20 -0.77 -12.08
C LEU A 178 -4.51 0.59 -11.44
N GLY A 179 -5.76 0.79 -11.00
CA GLY A 179 -6.20 1.99 -10.28
C GLY A 179 -5.69 2.07 -8.83
N ASP A 180 -5.45 0.92 -8.19
CA ASP A 180 -4.88 0.86 -6.84
C ASP A 180 -3.33 0.82 -6.91
N VAL A 181 -2.68 1.86 -6.39
CA VAL A 181 -1.23 2.01 -6.50
C VAL A 181 -0.46 0.84 -5.86
N PRO A 182 -0.74 0.44 -4.61
CA PRO A 182 -0.13 -0.76 -4.04
C PRO A 182 -0.30 -2.03 -4.88
N LEU A 183 -1.53 -2.35 -5.30
CA LEU A 183 -1.82 -3.55 -6.10
C LEU A 183 -1.06 -3.54 -7.42
N ARG A 184 -1.14 -2.43 -8.15
CA ARG A 184 -0.41 -2.23 -9.41
C ARG A 184 1.08 -2.46 -9.22
N ARG A 185 1.71 -1.84 -8.22
CA ARG A 185 3.17 -1.92 -8.00
C ARG A 185 3.63 -3.36 -7.73
N VAL A 186 2.89 -4.11 -6.92
CA VAL A 186 3.22 -5.51 -6.62
C VAL A 186 3.08 -6.37 -7.88
N ILE A 187 1.97 -6.23 -8.62
CA ILE A 187 1.74 -7.01 -9.86
C ILE A 187 2.77 -6.67 -10.94
N GLU A 188 2.99 -5.40 -11.24
CA GLU A 188 3.98 -4.95 -12.22
C GLU A 188 5.38 -5.46 -11.84
N GLY A 189 5.76 -5.31 -10.58
CA GLY A 189 7.05 -5.78 -10.08
C GLY A 189 7.18 -7.30 -10.19
N ALA A 190 6.14 -8.07 -9.81
CA ALA A 190 6.12 -9.52 -9.94
C ALA A 190 6.23 -9.99 -11.40
N LEU A 191 5.64 -9.24 -12.33
CA LEU A 191 5.70 -9.52 -13.77
C LEU A 191 6.95 -8.93 -14.46
N ALA A 192 7.87 -8.34 -13.68
CA ALA A 192 9.07 -7.66 -14.15
C ALA A 192 8.78 -6.58 -15.22
N LEU A 193 7.68 -5.84 -15.03
CA LEU A 193 7.32 -4.73 -15.90
C LEU A 193 8.08 -3.45 -15.50
N PRO A 194 8.60 -2.70 -16.48
CA PRO A 194 9.30 -1.45 -16.22
C PRO A 194 8.32 -0.34 -15.82
N THR A 195 8.80 0.70 -15.14
CA THR A 195 7.94 1.81 -14.67
C THR A 195 7.26 2.59 -15.80
N GLN A 196 7.84 2.59 -17.00
CA GLN A 196 7.27 3.21 -18.20
C GLN A 196 6.00 2.50 -18.69
N PHE A 197 5.76 1.26 -18.23
CA PHE A 197 4.55 0.50 -18.57
C PHE A 197 3.26 1.27 -18.23
N ALA A 198 3.27 2.01 -17.12
CA ALA A 198 2.13 2.82 -16.69
C ALA A 198 1.77 3.98 -17.65
N GLN A 199 2.61 4.28 -18.65
CA GLN A 199 2.38 5.32 -19.66
C GLN A 199 1.59 4.81 -20.87
N LEU A 200 1.44 3.49 -21.02
CA LEU A 200 0.70 2.91 -22.14
C LEU A 200 -0.81 3.15 -21.99
N ASP A 201 -1.55 3.00 -23.08
CA ASP A 201 -3.02 3.01 -23.02
C ASP A 201 -3.52 1.90 -22.08
N LEU A 202 -4.59 2.18 -21.34
CA LEU A 202 -5.15 1.28 -20.33
C LEU A 202 -5.46 -0.11 -20.91
N ASP A 203 -5.96 -0.15 -22.15
CA ASP A 203 -6.30 -1.39 -22.83
C ASP A 203 -5.06 -2.26 -23.08
N VAL A 204 -3.97 -1.64 -23.54
CA VAL A 204 -2.67 -2.31 -23.75
C VAL A 204 -2.08 -2.77 -22.42
N GLN A 205 -2.22 -1.97 -21.37
CA GLN A 205 -1.79 -2.37 -20.02
C GLN A 205 -2.53 -3.64 -19.57
N ILE A 206 -3.86 -3.65 -19.67
CA ILE A 206 -4.67 -4.80 -19.23
C ILE A 206 -4.33 -6.05 -20.04
N GLU A 207 -4.28 -5.98 -21.37
CA GLU A 207 -3.93 -7.13 -22.22
C GLU A 207 -2.53 -7.69 -21.91
N THR A 208 -1.57 -6.80 -21.65
CA THR A 208 -0.21 -7.20 -21.28
C THR A 208 -0.19 -7.88 -19.91
N LEU A 209 -0.93 -7.36 -18.93
CA LEU A 209 -1.05 -7.96 -17.60
C LEU A 209 -1.70 -9.33 -17.69
N GLU A 210 -2.82 -9.47 -18.40
CA GLU A 210 -3.53 -10.74 -18.61
C GLU A 210 -2.59 -11.80 -19.21
N SER A 211 -1.93 -11.47 -20.32
CA SER A 211 -1.03 -12.38 -21.02
C SER A 211 0.17 -12.81 -20.17
N LYS A 212 0.82 -11.86 -19.49
CA LYS A 212 1.99 -12.16 -18.64
C LYS A 212 1.59 -12.88 -17.36
N PHE A 213 0.48 -12.51 -16.74
CA PHE A 213 -0.01 -13.17 -15.54
C PHE A 213 -0.33 -14.63 -15.84
N ALA A 214 -1.09 -14.91 -16.90
CA ALA A 214 -1.41 -16.27 -17.32
C ALA A 214 -0.14 -17.08 -17.63
N ARG A 215 0.88 -16.46 -18.24
CA ARG A 215 2.16 -17.13 -18.54
C ARG A 215 2.99 -17.44 -17.28
N VAL A 216 3.01 -16.55 -16.30
CA VAL A 216 3.88 -16.64 -15.13
C VAL A 216 3.23 -17.42 -13.98
N PHE A 217 1.94 -17.22 -13.74
CA PHE A 217 1.21 -17.75 -12.60
C PHE A 217 0.12 -18.75 -12.99
N GLY A 218 -0.24 -18.82 -14.27
CA GLY A 218 -1.32 -19.67 -14.77
C GLY A 218 -2.71 -19.10 -14.50
N GLY A 219 -3.64 -19.34 -15.42
CA GLY A 219 -5.03 -18.92 -15.28
C GLY A 219 -5.26 -17.41 -15.40
N ASP A 220 -6.45 -16.98 -14.97
CA ASP A 220 -6.87 -15.58 -14.97
C ASP A 220 -6.71 -14.92 -13.59
N VAL A 221 -7.09 -13.64 -13.51
CA VAL A 221 -6.99 -12.81 -12.29
C VAL A 221 -7.71 -13.41 -11.08
N SER A 222 -8.73 -14.25 -11.28
CA SER A 222 -9.48 -14.90 -10.20
C SER A 222 -8.59 -15.84 -9.38
N LYS A 223 -7.48 -16.32 -9.94
CA LYS A 223 -6.45 -17.07 -9.21
C LYS A 223 -5.87 -16.29 -8.03
N LEU A 224 -5.92 -14.97 -8.03
CA LEU A 224 -5.50 -14.16 -6.88
C LEU A 224 -6.38 -14.33 -5.62
N THR A 225 -7.53 -15.01 -5.74
CA THR A 225 -8.31 -15.46 -4.57
C THR A 225 -7.66 -16.66 -3.85
N GLU A 226 -6.79 -17.41 -4.54
CA GLU A 226 -6.07 -18.56 -4.01
C GLU A 226 -4.82 -18.10 -3.25
N ALA A 227 -4.65 -18.58 -2.02
CA ALA A 227 -3.53 -18.20 -1.17
C ALA A 227 -2.16 -18.55 -1.79
N ASP A 228 -2.07 -19.69 -2.48
CA ASP A 228 -0.82 -20.13 -3.12
C ASP A 228 -0.39 -19.21 -4.27
N THR A 229 -1.34 -18.73 -5.07
CA THR A 229 -1.05 -17.78 -6.15
C THR A 229 -0.62 -16.43 -5.57
N ARG A 230 -1.28 -15.93 -4.52
CA ARG A 230 -0.84 -14.69 -3.86
C ARG A 230 0.57 -14.82 -3.30
N ASP A 231 0.88 -15.92 -2.60
CA ASP A 231 2.22 -16.16 -2.08
C ASP A 231 3.25 -16.31 -3.22
N ALA A 232 2.88 -16.90 -4.36
CA ALA A 232 3.75 -16.94 -5.54
C ALA A 232 4.03 -15.54 -6.10
N VAL A 233 3.01 -14.69 -6.24
CA VAL A 233 3.15 -13.30 -6.69
C VAL A 233 4.05 -12.51 -5.75
N ILE A 234 3.79 -12.58 -4.44
CA ILE A 234 4.57 -11.88 -3.42
C ILE A 234 6.02 -12.35 -3.42
N ARG A 235 6.27 -13.66 -3.40
CA ARG A 235 7.64 -14.20 -3.43
C ARG A 235 8.40 -13.73 -4.66
N ARG A 236 7.75 -13.73 -5.83
CA ARG A 236 8.36 -13.27 -7.08
C ARG A 236 8.64 -11.76 -7.05
N TYR A 237 7.68 -10.95 -6.60
CA TYR A 237 7.85 -9.51 -6.42
C TYR A 237 9.04 -9.19 -5.51
N LEU A 238 9.08 -9.78 -4.31
CA LEU A 238 10.15 -9.57 -3.34
C LEU A 238 11.51 -10.01 -3.86
N ALA A 239 11.59 -11.13 -4.58
CA ALA A 239 12.84 -11.58 -5.19
C ALA A 239 13.33 -10.58 -6.26
N ILE A 240 12.44 -10.07 -7.11
CA ILE A 240 12.78 -9.07 -8.12
C ILE A 240 13.22 -7.76 -7.45
N GLU A 241 12.52 -7.28 -6.42
CA GLU A 241 12.93 -6.06 -5.71
C GLU A 241 14.28 -6.22 -5.01
N GLN A 242 14.57 -7.39 -4.43
CA GLN A 242 15.89 -7.69 -3.86
C GLN A 242 17.01 -7.59 -4.90
N THR A 243 16.77 -8.04 -6.15
CA THR A 243 17.79 -7.90 -7.21
C THR A 243 18.10 -6.44 -7.58
N LYS A 244 17.10 -5.54 -7.47
CA LYS A 244 17.29 -4.10 -7.74
C LYS A 244 18.08 -3.40 -6.63
N GLN A 245 18.00 -3.90 -5.40
CA GLN A 245 18.74 -3.37 -4.25
C GLN A 245 20.20 -3.85 -4.19
N GLY A 246 20.62 -4.71 -5.13
CA GLY A 246 21.97 -5.28 -5.19
C GLY A 246 22.16 -6.46 -4.23
N PRO A 247 23.28 -7.20 -4.36
CA PRO A 247 23.60 -8.29 -3.43
C PRO A 247 23.73 -7.73 -2.01
N SER A 248 23.09 -8.39 -1.03
CA SER A 248 23.31 -8.06 0.38
C SER A 248 24.80 -8.23 0.73
N ALA A 249 25.31 -7.47 1.70
CA ALA A 249 26.68 -7.61 2.18
C ALA A 249 27.00 -9.01 2.75
N PHE A 250 25.95 -9.80 3.02
CA PHE A 250 26.03 -11.15 3.57
C PHE A 250 25.94 -12.26 2.50
N THR A 251 25.74 -11.90 1.23
CA THR A 251 25.70 -12.88 0.15
C THR A 251 27.11 -13.44 -0.07
N PRO A 252 27.33 -14.77 -0.03
CA PRO A 252 28.62 -15.35 -0.39
C PRO A 252 29.03 -14.90 -1.80
N GLY A 253 30.21 -14.30 -1.93
CA GLY A 253 30.66 -13.72 -3.19
C GLY A 253 30.16 -12.30 -3.47
N ALA A 254 29.49 -11.62 -2.53
CA ALA A 254 29.14 -10.19 -2.66
C ALA A 254 30.38 -9.34 -2.96
N ALA A 255 31.49 -9.58 -2.24
CA ALA A 255 32.77 -8.92 -2.51
C ALA A 255 33.29 -9.18 -3.93
N ALA A 256 33.15 -10.40 -4.44
CA ALA A 256 33.54 -10.76 -5.80
C ALA A 256 32.63 -10.07 -6.84
N LEU A 257 31.32 -9.98 -6.59
CA LEU A 257 30.38 -9.30 -7.48
C LEU A 257 30.58 -7.78 -7.48
N THR A 258 30.92 -7.17 -6.33
CA THR A 258 31.30 -5.75 -6.24
C THR A 258 32.58 -5.47 -7.02
N LEU A 259 33.58 -6.36 -6.96
CA LEU A 259 34.80 -6.26 -7.77
C LEU A 259 34.52 -6.47 -9.26
N LEU A 260 33.59 -7.36 -9.62
CA LEU A 260 33.19 -7.60 -11.00
C LEU A 260 32.39 -6.43 -11.59
N GLN A 261 31.51 -5.81 -10.79
CA GLN A 261 30.69 -4.66 -11.19
C GLN A 261 31.47 -3.34 -11.15
N GLY A 262 32.49 -3.22 -10.28
CA GLY A 262 33.43 -2.10 -10.24
C GLY A 262 34.58 -2.20 -11.25
N GLY A 263 34.70 -3.32 -11.97
CA GLY A 263 35.79 -3.65 -12.90
C GLY A 263 35.67 -3.06 -14.31
N GLY A 264 34.95 -1.95 -14.48
CA GLY A 264 35.03 -1.15 -15.70
C GLY A 264 36.38 -0.44 -15.77
N PHE A 265 37.40 -1.11 -16.30
CA PHE A 265 38.68 -0.50 -16.61
C PHE A 265 38.47 0.64 -17.61
N GLY A 266 38.39 1.88 -17.10
CA GLY A 266 38.52 3.08 -17.92
C GLY A 266 39.91 3.10 -18.59
N PRO A 267 40.09 3.79 -19.73
CA PRO A 267 41.29 3.69 -20.57
C PRO A 267 42.62 4.13 -19.93
N GLY A 268 42.63 4.54 -18.66
CA GLY A 268 43.81 5.08 -17.97
C GLY A 268 44.51 4.13 -16.99
N ALA A 269 44.03 2.90 -16.78
CA ALA A 269 44.56 1.99 -15.75
C ALA A 269 45.63 1.00 -16.24
N SER A 270 46.05 1.06 -17.51
CA SER A 270 47.10 0.19 -18.06
C SER A 270 48.52 0.74 -17.88
N THR A 271 48.69 1.98 -17.41
CA THR A 271 50.03 2.61 -17.23
C THR A 271 50.66 2.34 -15.87
N GLY A 272 49.90 1.89 -14.87
CA GLY A 272 50.42 1.64 -13.51
C GLY A 272 51.05 0.27 -13.28
N LEU A 273 50.89 -0.69 -14.19
CA LEU A 273 51.34 -2.08 -14.00
C LEU A 273 52.67 -2.42 -14.70
N PHE A 274 53.22 -1.51 -15.51
CA PHE A 274 54.51 -1.72 -16.20
C PHE A 274 55.73 -1.07 -15.51
N LEU A 275 55.56 -0.36 -14.39
CA LEU A 275 56.66 0.28 -13.66
C LEU A 275 57.00 -0.38 -12.31
N SER A 276 56.44 -1.56 -11.99
CA SER A 276 56.80 -2.30 -10.76
C SER A 276 57.89 -3.37 -10.95
N ARG A 277 58.57 -3.38 -12.10
CA ARG A 277 59.81 -4.15 -12.30
C ARG A 277 60.87 -3.28 -12.94
N LEU A 278 61.57 -2.52 -12.11
CA LEU A 278 63.00 -2.22 -12.16
C LEU A 278 63.43 -1.73 -10.78
#